data_AF-A0A933M7P3-F1
#
_entry.id   AF-A0A933M7P3-F1
#
_cell.length_a   1.000
_cell.length_b   1.000
_cell.length_c   1.000
_cell.angle_alpha   90.00
_cell.angle_beta   90.00
_cell.angle_gamma   90.00
#
_symmetry.space_group_name_H-M   'P 1'
#
loop_
_entity.id
_entity.type
_entity.pdbx_description
1 polymer ?
#
loop_
_entity_poly.entity_id
_entity_poly.type
_entity_poly.pdbx_seq_one_letter_code
_entity_poly.pdbx_strand_id
1 'polypeptide(L)'
;MSIIGSLWSIAWRNPYDPPPSGLEVLARIFVPGHNTRPPEELKAIKYSLGGGYGVTWCAMTEPMRQRSPEVLANMRRKRLSRRMNAKAPLFADFFIEQELARKPEYYAGVTDAYLEAQRQEALDADRQLFEMPLAHPNELIVFGDEPPECKVRAERLRADIERSIAAAHFKRTANAK
;
A
#
# COMPACT_ATOMS: atom_id res chain seq x y z
N MET A 1 10.41 -11.92 7.45
CA MET A 1 10.36 -11.25 6.14
C MET A 1 11.57 -10.34 6.12
N SER A 2 12.55 -10.60 5.25
CA SER A 2 13.75 -9.76 5.19
C SER A 2 13.40 -8.49 4.41
N ILE A 3 13.73 -7.33 4.96
CA ILE A 3 13.55 -6.04 4.28
C ILE A 3 14.77 -5.87 3.38
N ILE A 4 14.55 -5.85 2.07
CA ILE A 4 15.59 -5.60 1.06
C ILE A 4 16.02 -4.13 1.14
N GLY A 5 15.05 -3.23 1.31
CA GLY A 5 15.34 -1.82 1.48
C GLY A 5 14.10 -0.97 1.70
N SER A 6 14.27 0.34 1.56
CA SER A 6 13.25 1.35 1.80
C SER A 6 13.06 2.18 0.56
N LEU A 7 11.82 2.23 0.09
CA LEU A 7 11.44 2.97 -1.10
C LEU A 7 10.73 4.24 -0.67
N TRP A 8 11.37 5.36 -0.97
CA TRP A 8 10.80 6.67 -0.71
C TRP A 8 10.32 7.28 -2.00
N SER A 9 9.15 7.92 -1.97
CA SER A 9 8.59 8.60 -3.13
C SER A 9 7.83 9.85 -2.72
N ILE A 10 7.81 10.84 -3.59
CA ILE A 10 6.85 11.95 -3.52
C ILE A 10 5.73 11.58 -4.48
N ALA A 11 4.59 11.17 -3.92
CA ALA A 11 3.47 10.65 -4.68
C ALA A 11 2.20 11.45 -4.39
N TRP A 12 1.23 11.38 -5.30
CA TRP A 12 -0.08 11.97 -5.12
C TRP A 12 -0.83 11.25 -3.99
N ARG A 13 -1.29 12.02 -3.00
CA ARG A 13 -1.93 11.53 -1.77
C ARG A 13 -3.29 12.14 -1.49
N ASN A 14 -3.82 12.95 -2.40
CA ASN A 14 -5.19 13.43 -2.29
C ASN A 14 -6.15 12.34 -2.79
N PRO A 15 -7.01 11.75 -1.93
CA PRO A 15 -7.93 10.70 -2.34
C PRO A 15 -9.16 11.22 -3.10
N TYR A 16 -9.43 12.54 -3.04
CA TYR A 16 -10.67 13.11 -3.56
C TYR A 16 -10.59 13.49 -5.03
N ASP A 17 -9.40 13.84 -5.51
CA ASP A 17 -9.17 14.28 -6.89
C ASP A 17 -7.99 13.51 -7.48
N PRO A 18 -8.01 13.16 -8.78
CA PRO A 18 -6.82 12.67 -9.46
C PRO A 18 -5.75 13.78 -9.57
N PRO A 19 -4.47 13.42 -9.80
CA PRO A 19 -3.42 14.41 -10.02
C PRO A 19 -3.72 15.25 -11.27
N PRO A 20 -3.59 16.59 -11.22
CA PRO A 20 -3.94 17.49 -12.33
C PRO A 20 -3.25 17.15 -13.67
N SER A 21 -2.00 16.71 -13.61
CA SER A 21 -1.20 16.33 -14.78
C SER A 21 -1.30 14.84 -15.16
N GLY A 22 -2.02 14.03 -14.37
CA GLY A 22 -1.94 12.57 -14.43
C GLY A 22 -0.67 11.98 -13.81
N LEU A 23 0.29 12.81 -13.37
CA LEU A 23 1.56 12.34 -12.81
C LEU A 23 1.39 11.88 -11.35
N GLU A 24 1.32 10.58 -11.09
CA GLU A 24 1.13 10.06 -9.74
C GLU A 24 2.37 10.16 -8.84
N VAL A 25 3.58 10.16 -9.42
CA VAL A 25 4.84 10.19 -8.67
C VAL A 25 5.75 11.26 -9.26
N LEU A 26 6.20 12.22 -8.44
CA LEU A 26 7.15 13.27 -8.86
C LEU A 26 8.58 12.75 -8.86
N ALA A 27 8.95 12.06 -7.78
CA ALA A 27 10.29 11.52 -7.61
C ALA A 27 10.27 10.28 -6.71
N ARG A 28 11.25 9.40 -6.87
CA ARG A 28 11.49 8.28 -5.95
C ARG A 28 12.97 7.97 -5.80
N ILE A 29 13.30 7.36 -4.67
CA ILE A 29 14.63 6.84 -4.37
C ILE A 29 14.50 5.53 -3.60
N PHE A 30 15.25 4.52 -4.03
CA PHE A 30 15.40 3.28 -3.29
C PHE A 30 16.67 3.34 -2.45
N VAL A 31 16.56 3.02 -1.16
CA VAL A 31 17.69 2.93 -0.25
C VAL A 31 17.83 1.49 0.23
N PRO A 32 18.95 0.80 -0.04
CA PRO A 32 19.20 -0.53 0.49
C PRO A 32 19.16 -0.55 2.02
N GLY A 33 18.56 -1.60 2.58
CA GLY A 33 18.38 -1.75 4.03
C GLY A 33 17.23 -0.94 4.61
N HIS A 34 16.93 -1.20 5.89
CA HIS A 34 15.84 -0.54 6.58
C HIS A 34 16.24 0.88 6.98
N ASN A 35 15.59 1.87 6.36
CA ASN A 35 15.80 3.28 6.60
C ASN A 35 14.45 3.93 6.94
N THR A 36 14.37 4.54 8.12
CA THR A 36 13.17 5.21 8.65
C THR A 36 13.13 6.71 8.38
N ARG A 37 14.19 7.27 7.79
CA ARG A 37 14.29 8.71 7.48
C ARG A 37 14.32 8.95 5.98
N PRO A 38 13.60 9.98 5.49
CA PRO A 38 13.65 10.33 4.08
C PRO A 38 15.07 10.79 3.70
N PRO A 39 15.62 10.30 2.58
CA PRO A 39 16.91 10.74 2.05
C PRO A 39 16.91 12.25 1.76
N GLU A 40 18.08 12.89 1.91
CA GLU A 40 18.20 14.34 1.72
C GLU A 40 17.94 14.74 0.26
N GLU A 41 18.30 13.87 -0.68
CA GLU A 41 18.06 14.03 -2.12
C GLU A 41 16.56 14.17 -2.41
N LEU A 42 15.73 13.37 -1.75
CA LEU A 42 14.28 13.45 -1.90
C LEU A 42 13.71 14.71 -1.24
N LYS A 43 14.28 15.16 -0.11
CA LYS A 43 13.87 16.41 0.55
C LYS A 43 14.20 17.65 -0.28
N ALA A 44 15.21 17.59 -1.14
CA ALA A 44 15.57 18.68 -2.03
C ALA A 44 14.52 18.94 -3.12
N ILE A 45 13.66 17.95 -3.44
CA ILE A 45 12.57 18.11 -4.40
C ILE A 45 11.50 19.04 -3.81
N LYS A 46 11.26 20.15 -4.50
CA LYS A 46 10.27 21.15 -4.10
C LYS A 46 8.88 20.71 -4.54
N TYR A 47 7.98 20.60 -3.57
CA TYR A 47 6.55 20.46 -3.79
C TYR A 47 5.79 21.20 -2.69
N SER A 48 4.52 21.50 -2.94
CA SER A 48 3.71 22.33 -2.07
C SER A 48 2.94 21.47 -1.07
N LEU A 49 3.27 21.59 0.22
CA LEU A 49 2.50 20.96 1.29
C LEU A 49 1.05 21.47 1.24
N GLY A 50 0.10 20.53 1.13
CA GLY A 50 -1.32 20.83 0.93
C GLY A 50 -1.77 20.89 -0.54
N GLY A 51 -0.84 20.76 -1.49
CA GLY A 51 -1.12 20.75 -2.94
C GLY A 51 -1.63 19.40 -3.47
N GLY A 52 -1.42 18.32 -2.71
CA GLY A 52 -1.91 16.98 -3.02
C GLY A 52 -0.81 15.91 -3.03
N TYR A 53 0.44 16.31 -3.31
CA TYR A 53 1.60 15.42 -3.18
C TYR A 53 2.08 15.33 -1.73
N GLY A 54 2.67 14.18 -1.38
CA GLY A 54 3.30 13.95 -0.09
C GLY A 54 4.39 12.89 -0.17
N VAL A 55 5.32 12.95 0.78
CA VAL A 55 6.34 11.92 0.94
C VAL A 55 5.71 10.64 1.48
N THR A 56 5.95 9.54 0.79
CA THR A 56 5.56 8.18 1.19
C THR A 56 6.78 7.30 1.36
N TRP A 57 6.65 6.34 2.26
CA TRP A 57 7.64 5.32 2.53
C TRP A 57 7.00 3.94 2.39
N CYS A 58 7.71 3.03 1.73
CA CYS A 58 7.33 1.63 1.63
C CYS A 58 8.56 0.77 1.93
N ALA A 59 8.40 -0.22 2.81
CA ALA A 59 9.42 -1.24 3.02
C ALA A 59 9.39 -2.22 1.84
N MET A 60 10.48 -2.28 1.09
CA MET A 60 10.66 -3.28 0.05
C MET A 60 11.10 -4.59 0.69
N THR A 61 10.32 -5.64 0.45
CA THR A 61 10.56 -6.97 0.98
C THR A 61 10.70 -7.96 -0.18
N GLU A 62 11.32 -9.09 0.09
CA GLU A 62 11.29 -10.19 -0.88
C GLU A 62 9.85 -10.60 -1.19
N PRO A 63 9.55 -10.91 -2.47
CA PRO A 63 8.23 -11.40 -2.85
C PRO A 63 7.78 -12.54 -1.94
N MET A 64 6.52 -12.51 -1.53
CA MET A 64 5.98 -13.56 -0.68
C MET A 64 6.08 -14.91 -1.38
N ARG A 65 6.82 -15.85 -0.77
CA ARG A 65 6.94 -17.21 -1.28
C ARG A 65 5.56 -17.84 -1.46
N GLN A 66 5.29 -18.33 -2.67
CA GLN A 66 4.08 -19.10 -2.96
C GLN A 66 4.13 -20.45 -2.24
N ARG A 67 2.97 -20.84 -1.69
CA ARG A 67 2.81 -22.17 -1.07
C ARG A 67 2.61 -23.19 -2.19
N SER A 68 3.25 -24.35 -2.07
CA SER A 68 2.96 -25.46 -2.98
C SER A 68 1.49 -25.89 -2.84
N PRO A 69 0.90 -26.48 -3.90
CA PRO A 69 -0.47 -27.01 -3.85
C PRO A 69 -0.68 -27.97 -2.67
N GLU A 70 0.31 -28.83 -2.37
CA GLU A 70 0.27 -29.77 -1.24
C GLU A 70 0.17 -29.07 0.12
N VAL A 71 1.00 -28.04 0.34
CA VAL A 71 0.96 -27.24 1.57
C VAL A 71 -0.37 -26.53 1.70
N LEU A 72 -0.89 -26.00 0.59
CA LEU A 72 -2.16 -25.30 0.56
C LEU A 72 -3.34 -26.25 0.83
N ALA A 73 -3.33 -27.44 0.23
CA ALA A 73 -4.30 -28.52 0.46
C ALA A 73 -4.33 -28.91 1.95
N ASN A 74 -3.17 -29.19 2.53
CA ASN A 74 -3.05 -29.53 3.95
C ASN A 74 -3.61 -28.40 4.85
N MET A 75 -3.26 -27.15 4.56
CA MET A 75 -3.79 -26.00 5.29
C MET A 75 -5.32 -25.88 5.16
N ARG A 76 -5.87 -26.03 3.96
CA ARG A 76 -7.32 -25.96 3.70
C ARG A 76 -8.07 -27.05 4.47
N ARG A 77 -7.55 -28.29 4.47
CA ARG A 77 -8.11 -29.42 5.24
C ARG A 77 -8.03 -29.20 6.75
N LYS A 78 -6.88 -28.75 7.27
CA LYS A 78 -6.72 -28.40 8.71
C LYS A 78 -7.68 -27.28 9.14
N ARG A 79 -7.86 -26.25 8.31
CA ARG A 79 -8.81 -25.16 8.58
C ARG A 79 -10.25 -25.63 8.54
N LEU A 80 -10.61 -26.52 7.60
CA LEU A 80 -11.94 -27.15 7.55
C LEU A 80 -12.19 -27.94 8.83
N SER A 81 -11.28 -28.86 9.18
CA SER A 81 -11.40 -29.68 10.39
C SER A 81 -11.55 -28.81 11.64
N ARG A 82 -10.69 -27.79 11.81
CA ARG A 82 -10.80 -26.86 12.94
C ARG A 82 -12.15 -26.15 12.98
N ARG A 83 -12.66 -25.70 11.83
CA ARG A 83 -13.94 -24.98 11.74
C ARG A 83 -15.12 -25.90 12.03
N MET A 84 -15.10 -27.15 11.56
CA MET A 84 -16.19 -28.11 11.80
C MET A 84 -16.19 -28.58 13.26
N ASN A 85 -15.02 -28.92 13.81
CA ASN A 85 -14.88 -29.27 15.22
C ASN A 85 -15.34 -28.15 16.16
N ALA A 86 -15.14 -26.89 15.80
CA ALA A 86 -15.62 -25.77 16.62
C ALA A 86 -17.14 -25.53 16.51
N LYS A 87 -17.76 -25.79 15.35
CA LYS A 87 -19.18 -25.49 15.11
C LYS A 87 -20.11 -26.65 15.45
N ALA A 88 -19.71 -27.87 15.14
CA ALA A 88 -20.52 -29.07 15.31
C ALA A 88 -19.64 -30.27 15.70
N PRO A 89 -19.08 -30.29 16.94
CA PRO A 89 -18.11 -31.31 17.36
C PRO A 89 -18.60 -32.74 17.13
N LEU A 90 -19.86 -33.03 17.47
CA LEU A 90 -20.44 -34.37 17.38
C LEU A 90 -20.64 -34.87 15.94
N PHE A 91 -20.70 -33.96 14.97
CA PHE A 91 -20.92 -34.28 13.55
C PHE A 91 -19.77 -33.78 12.67
N ALA A 92 -18.62 -33.46 13.27
CA ALA A 92 -17.53 -32.80 12.58
C ALA A 92 -17.02 -33.66 11.41
N ASP A 93 -16.82 -34.95 11.64
CA ASP A 93 -16.31 -35.88 10.62
C ASP A 93 -17.26 -36.00 9.43
N PHE A 94 -18.57 -36.12 9.69
CA PHE A 94 -19.60 -36.16 8.65
C PHE A 94 -19.57 -34.90 7.76
N PHE A 95 -19.51 -33.71 8.36
CA PHE A 95 -19.46 -32.47 7.60
C PHE A 95 -18.12 -32.25 6.89
N ILE A 96 -17.02 -32.75 7.45
CA ILE A 96 -15.71 -32.72 6.79
C ILE A 96 -15.76 -33.55 5.51
N GLU A 97 -16.21 -34.81 5.60
CA GLU A 97 -16.31 -35.71 4.44
C GLU A 97 -17.21 -35.15 3.35
N GLN A 98 -18.40 -34.66 3.73
CA GLN A 98 -19.34 -34.05 2.80
C GLN A 98 -18.72 -32.86 2.06
N GLU A 99 -18.00 -31.99 2.78
CA GLU A 99 -17.40 -30.79 2.19
C GLU A 99 -16.18 -31.13 1.31
N LEU A 100 -15.40 -32.15 1.69
CA LEU A 100 -14.30 -32.68 0.87
C LEU A 100 -14.84 -33.25 -0.45
N ALA A 101 -15.93 -34.01 -0.40
CA ALA A 101 -16.59 -34.56 -1.59
C ALA A 101 -17.21 -33.46 -2.46
N ARG A 102 -17.74 -32.40 -1.86
CA ARG A 102 -18.38 -31.28 -2.58
C ARG A 102 -17.38 -30.42 -3.35
N LYS A 103 -16.16 -30.23 -2.83
CA LYS A 103 -15.14 -29.33 -3.42
C LYS A 103 -13.76 -29.99 -3.49
N PRO A 104 -13.62 -31.10 -4.24
CA PRO A 104 -12.41 -31.92 -4.22
C PRO A 104 -11.17 -31.14 -4.66
N GLU A 105 -11.28 -30.35 -5.73
CA GLU A 105 -10.17 -29.55 -6.29
C GLU A 105 -9.65 -28.50 -5.31
N TYR A 106 -10.55 -27.78 -4.65
CA TYR A 106 -10.18 -26.78 -3.63
C TYR A 106 -9.41 -27.44 -2.48
N TYR A 107 -9.84 -28.61 -2.00
CA TYR A 107 -9.14 -29.33 -0.93
C TYR A 107 -7.95 -30.18 -1.42
N ALA A 108 -7.74 -30.27 -2.73
CA ALA A 108 -6.52 -30.75 -3.38
C ALA A 108 -5.48 -29.63 -3.59
N GLY A 109 -5.82 -28.38 -3.20
CA GLY A 109 -4.88 -27.25 -3.29
C GLY A 109 -4.91 -26.53 -4.63
N VAL A 110 -5.85 -26.86 -5.51
CA VAL A 110 -6.07 -26.15 -6.78
C VAL A 110 -6.72 -24.80 -6.48
N THR A 111 -6.17 -23.72 -7.05
CA THR A 111 -6.78 -22.40 -7.04
C THR A 111 -7.52 -22.19 -8.36
N ASP A 112 -8.66 -21.51 -8.30
CA ASP A 112 -9.42 -21.14 -9.49
C ASP A 112 -8.55 -20.34 -10.46
N ALA A 113 -8.65 -20.63 -11.76
CA ALA A 113 -7.80 -20.02 -12.79
C ALA A 113 -7.94 -18.50 -12.85
N TYR A 114 -9.14 -17.95 -12.63
CA TYR A 114 -9.36 -16.51 -12.60
C TYR A 114 -8.62 -15.87 -11.42
N LEU A 115 -8.70 -16.48 -10.24
CA LEU A 115 -8.00 -15.97 -9.05
C LEU A 115 -6.48 -16.08 -9.19
N GLU A 116 -5.98 -17.14 -9.84
CA GLU A 116 -4.55 -17.28 -10.09
C GLU A 116 -4.04 -16.26 -11.12
N ALA A 117 -4.83 -15.96 -12.16
CA ALA A 117 -4.51 -14.91 -13.12
C ALA A 117 -4.44 -13.52 -12.45
N GLN A 118 -5.44 -13.17 -11.65
CA GLN A 118 -5.43 -11.90 -10.89
C GLN A 118 -4.24 -11.82 -9.93
N ARG A 119 -3.90 -12.93 -9.27
CA ARG A 119 -2.72 -13.00 -8.41
C ARG A 119 -1.45 -12.74 -9.19
N GLN A 120 -1.30 -13.38 -10.35
CA GLN A 120 -0.11 -13.26 -11.19
C GLN A 120 0.04 -11.83 -11.69
N GLU A 121 -1.05 -11.21 -12.15
CA GLU A 121 -1.09 -9.79 -12.53
C GLU A 121 -0.63 -8.87 -11.40
N ALA A 122 -1.10 -9.10 -10.17
CA ALA A 122 -0.67 -8.32 -9.01
C ALA A 122 0.83 -8.52 -8.70
N LEU A 123 1.33 -9.75 -8.78
CA LEU A 123 2.75 -10.04 -8.58
C LEU A 123 3.64 -9.42 -9.65
N ASP A 124 3.16 -9.35 -10.88
CA ASP A 124 3.87 -8.73 -12.00
C ASP A 124 3.84 -7.20 -11.90
N ALA A 125 2.73 -6.61 -11.47
CA ALA A 125 2.64 -5.18 -11.16
C ALA A 125 3.58 -4.78 -10.01
N ASP A 126 3.59 -5.55 -8.91
CA ASP A 126 4.53 -5.35 -7.80
C ASP A 126 5.99 -5.47 -8.30
N ARG A 127 6.28 -6.47 -9.13
CA ARG A 127 7.61 -6.65 -9.71
C ARG A 127 8.03 -5.44 -10.54
N GLN A 128 7.18 -4.96 -11.44
CA GLN A 128 7.49 -3.78 -12.27
C GLN A 128 7.72 -2.52 -11.41
N LEU A 129 6.90 -2.33 -10.38
CA LEU A 129 7.06 -1.21 -9.44
C LEU A 129 8.40 -1.26 -8.70
N PHE A 130 8.94 -2.46 -8.46
CA PHE A 130 10.15 -2.69 -7.67
C PHE A 130 11.42 -2.86 -8.51
N GLU A 131 11.32 -3.40 -9.72
CA GLU A 131 12.46 -3.72 -10.59
C GLU A 131 13.26 -2.47 -10.95
N MET A 132 12.58 -1.41 -11.38
CA MET A 132 13.24 -0.16 -11.75
C MET A 132 14.01 0.47 -10.56
N PRO A 133 13.41 0.70 -9.38
CA PRO A 133 14.16 1.22 -8.22
C PRO A 133 15.29 0.31 -7.75
N LEU A 134 15.13 -1.02 -7.84
CA LEU A 134 16.17 -1.97 -7.44
C LEU A 134 17.39 -1.91 -8.35
N ALA A 135 17.19 -1.61 -9.64
CA ALA A 135 18.29 -1.41 -10.59
C ALA A 135 19.10 -0.13 -10.32
N HIS A 136 18.51 0.84 -9.61
CA HIS A 136 19.05 2.18 -9.36
C HIS A 136 19.14 2.49 -7.85
N PRO A 137 19.92 1.72 -7.07
CA PRO A 137 20.01 1.91 -5.63
C PRO A 137 20.70 3.23 -5.28
N ASN A 138 20.12 3.96 -4.32
CA ASN A 138 20.53 5.29 -3.87
C ASN A 138 20.52 6.37 -4.96
N GLU A 139 19.88 6.11 -6.11
CA GLU A 139 19.71 7.09 -7.18
C GLU A 139 18.33 7.74 -7.08
N LEU A 140 18.30 9.08 -7.15
CA LEU A 140 17.05 9.83 -7.19
C LEU A 140 16.52 9.86 -8.62
N ILE A 141 15.34 9.29 -8.81
CA ILE A 141 14.67 9.23 -10.10
C ILE A 141 13.54 10.24 -10.07
N VAL A 142 13.64 11.26 -10.92
CA VAL A 142 12.65 12.33 -11.05
C VAL A 142 11.83 12.10 -12.32
N PHE A 143 10.51 12.02 -12.17
CA PHE A 143 9.58 11.79 -13.27
C PHE A 143 9.00 13.09 -13.83
N GLY A 144 8.98 14.16 -13.02
CA GLY A 144 8.51 15.46 -13.44
C GLY A 144 8.36 16.45 -12.29
N ASP A 145 7.98 17.67 -12.64
CA ASP A 145 7.75 18.75 -11.69
C ASP A 145 6.32 18.78 -11.16
N GLU A 146 6.14 19.43 -10.01
CA GLU A 146 4.82 19.68 -9.43
C GLU A 146 3.97 20.55 -10.38
N PRO A 147 2.75 20.11 -10.75
CA PRO A 147 1.82 20.91 -11.53
C PRO A 147 1.48 22.25 -10.84
N PRO A 148 1.32 23.35 -11.60
CA PRO A 148 1.06 24.66 -11.02
C PRO A 148 -0.24 24.71 -10.21
N GLU A 149 -1.26 23.91 -10.54
CA GLU A 149 -2.52 23.88 -9.79
C GLU A 149 -2.33 23.45 -8.33
N CYS A 150 -1.35 22.58 -8.06
CA CYS A 150 -1.03 22.12 -6.70
C CYS A 150 -0.55 23.27 -5.83
N LYS A 151 0.22 24.22 -6.39
CA LYS A 151 0.69 25.41 -5.67
C LYS A 151 -0.48 26.31 -5.28
N VAL A 152 -1.38 26.58 -6.23
CA VAL A 152 -2.59 27.38 -6.00
C VAL A 152 -3.47 26.73 -4.91
N ARG A 153 -3.63 25.41 -4.96
CA ARG A 153 -4.36 24.65 -3.93
C ARG A 153 -3.72 24.80 -2.55
N ALA A 154 -2.41 24.66 -2.46
CA ALA A 154 -1.67 24.78 -1.21
C ALA A 154 -1.79 26.20 -0.62
N GLU A 155 -1.69 27.24 -1.44
CA GLU A 155 -1.86 28.63 -1.02
C GLU A 155 -3.27 28.90 -0.50
N ARG A 156 -4.30 28.42 -1.21
CA ARG A 156 -5.70 28.51 -0.76
C ARG A 156 -5.89 27.85 0.60
N LEU A 157 -5.35 26.65 0.78
CA LEU A 157 -5.43 25.92 2.04
C LEU A 157 -4.74 26.67 3.19
N ARG A 158 -3.55 27.25 2.94
CA ARG A 158 -2.85 28.08 3.93
C ARG A 158 -3.68 29.28 4.34
N ALA A 159 -4.27 30.02 3.39
CA ALA A 159 -5.12 31.16 3.67
C ALA A 159 -6.42 30.78 4.42
N ASP A 160 -6.97 29.59 4.16
CA ASP A 160 -8.11 29.06 4.92
C ASP A 160 -7.73 28.72 6.37
N ILE A 161 -6.57 28.06 6.57
CA ILE A 161 -6.04 27.73 7.90
C ILE A 161 -5.76 28.99 8.71
N GLU A 162 -5.10 29.99 8.12
CA GLU A 162 -4.80 31.26 8.77
C GLU A 162 -6.08 32.00 9.20
N ARG A 163 -7.08 32.06 8.32
CA ARG A 163 -8.41 32.62 8.67
C ARG A 163 -9.07 31.86 9.82
N SER A 164 -9.00 30.54 9.82
CA SER A 164 -9.55 29.71 10.90
C SER A 164 -8.83 29.95 12.24
N ILE A 165 -7.50 30.05 12.22
CA ILE A 165 -6.68 30.33 13.40
C ILE A 165 -7.03 31.71 13.96
N ALA A 166 -7.10 32.74 13.11
CA ALA A 166 -7.46 34.10 13.52
C ALA A 166 -8.85 34.16 14.15
N ALA A 167 -9.85 33.50 13.54
CA ALA A 167 -11.21 33.41 14.08
C ALA A 167 -11.26 32.68 15.44
N ALA A 168 -10.45 31.62 15.62
CA ALA A 168 -10.36 30.90 16.88
C ALA A 168 -9.71 31.75 17.99
N HIS A 169 -8.66 32.51 17.65
CA HIS A 169 -8.03 33.45 18.58
C HIS A 169 -9.01 34.54 19.03
N PHE A 170 -9.78 35.13 18.12
CA PHE A 170 -10.79 36.14 18.44
C PHE A 170 -11.88 35.61 19.40
N LYS A 171 -12.39 34.39 19.18
CA LYS A 171 -13.38 33.77 20.08
C LYS A 171 -12.81 33.51 21.48
N ARG A 172 -11.54 33.10 21.58
CA ARG A 172 -10.87 32.86 22.88
C ARG A 172 -10.67 34.15 23.67
N THR A 173 -10.29 35.25 23.01
CA THR A 173 -10.10 36.54 23.69
C THR A 173 -11.43 37.20 24.07
N ALA A 174 -12.50 36.98 23.29
CA ALA A 174 -13.84 37.46 23.59
C ALA A 174 -14.49 36.75 24.80
N ASN A 175 -14.21 35.45 25.01
CA ASN A 175 -14.74 34.67 26.14
C ASN A 175 -13.91 34.77 27.43
N ALA A 176 -12.77 35.46 27.42
CA ALA A 176 -11.90 35.65 28.58
C ALA A 176 -12.14 37.00 29.30
N LYS A 177 -13.10 37.79 28.83
CA LYS A 177 -13.63 38.98 29.49
C LYS A 177 -15.04 38.69 30.00
#